data_AF-V5RJZ0-F1
#
_entry.id   AF-V5RJZ0-F1
#
_cell.length_a   1.000
_cell.length_b   1.000
_cell.length_c   1.000
_cell.angle_alpha   90.00
_cell.angle_beta   90.00
_cell.angle_gamma   90.00
#
_symmetry.space_group_name_H-M   'P 1'
#
loop_
_entity.id
_entity.type
_entity.pdbx_description
1 polymer ?
#
loop_
_entity_poly.entity_id
_entity_poly.type
_entity_poly.pdbx_seq_one_letter_code
_entity_poly.pdbx_strand_id
1 'polypeptide(L)'
;MNKSITENLQNYINEHAKMQLTCYNLSNSCDKLGYPGFTHFFQVQAQDEFLHQRRIMNYLLDRGEKFKVSSINVEVKEFDNIIDILNYYKSMREMFSHMTDDYTENAKSEKDYTSVKFYEWFSIDFCEEISEISDIIDWLKMSNGNHYSVDKQMKKRENPDTLSVVDPFAPHN
;
A
#
# COMPACT_ATOMS: atom_id res chain seq x y z
N MET A 1 -22.73 -2.87 -11.22
CA MET A 1 -21.40 -2.59 -11.80
C MET A 1 -21.07 -3.70 -12.81
N ASN A 2 -20.19 -3.48 -13.79
CA ASN A 2 -19.77 -4.58 -14.68
C ASN A 2 -19.05 -5.65 -13.85
N LYS A 3 -19.31 -6.94 -14.13
CA LYS A 3 -18.68 -8.07 -13.46
C LYS A 3 -17.15 -7.99 -13.45
N SER A 4 -16.52 -7.57 -14.56
CA SER A 4 -15.06 -7.44 -14.65
C SER A 4 -14.51 -6.41 -13.65
N ILE A 5 -15.22 -5.29 -13.45
CA ILE A 5 -14.85 -4.26 -12.48
C ILE A 5 -15.03 -4.78 -11.05
N THR A 6 -16.13 -5.47 -10.77
CA THR A 6 -16.34 -6.10 -9.45
C THR A 6 -15.26 -7.12 -9.14
N GLU A 7 -14.83 -7.92 -10.13
CA GLU A 7 -13.73 -8.88 -9.99
C GLU A 7 -12.39 -8.18 -9.73
N ASN A 8 -12.09 -7.08 -10.43
CA ASN A 8 -10.90 -6.27 -10.18
C ASN A 8 -10.87 -5.73 -8.75
N LEU A 9 -11.95 -5.09 -8.29
CA LEU A 9 -12.03 -4.56 -6.91
C LEU A 9 -11.95 -5.66 -5.85
N GLN A 10 -12.55 -6.83 -6.13
CA GLN A 10 -12.43 -7.99 -5.25
C GLN A 10 -10.98 -8.49 -5.17
N ASN A 11 -10.27 -8.55 -6.29
CA ASN A 11 -8.85 -8.88 -6.29
C ASN A 11 -8.05 -7.83 -5.53
N TYR A 12 -8.40 -6.56 -5.71
CA TYR A 12 -7.71 -5.43 -5.09
C TYR A 12 -7.77 -5.48 -3.57
N ILE A 13 -8.93 -5.83 -2.99
CA ILE A 13 -9.06 -6.11 -1.55
C ILE A 13 -8.07 -7.20 -1.10
N ASN A 14 -7.96 -8.30 -1.85
CA ASN A 14 -7.09 -9.41 -1.47
C ASN A 14 -5.61 -9.01 -1.53
N GLU A 15 -5.21 -8.23 -2.53
CA GLU A 15 -3.83 -7.76 -2.65
C GLU A 15 -3.46 -6.79 -1.52
N HIS A 16 -4.32 -5.83 -1.17
CA HIS A 16 -4.07 -4.97 -0.01
C HIS A 16 -4.06 -5.75 1.33
N ALA A 17 -4.89 -6.79 1.47
CA ALA A 17 -4.82 -7.69 2.63
C ALA A 17 -3.50 -8.48 2.69
N LYS A 18 -3.01 -8.94 1.53
CA LYS A 18 -1.70 -9.58 1.41
C LYS A 18 -0.56 -8.60 1.73
N MET A 19 -0.66 -7.36 1.26
CA MET A 19 0.35 -6.33 1.53
C MET A 19 0.37 -5.94 3.00
N GLN A 20 -0.79 -5.80 3.66
CA GLN A 20 -0.86 -5.61 5.11
C GLN A 20 -0.04 -6.66 5.87
N LEU A 21 -0.26 -7.94 5.58
CA LEU A 21 0.48 -9.02 6.24
C LEU A 21 1.96 -9.03 5.85
N THR A 22 2.27 -8.67 4.61
CA THR A 22 3.66 -8.51 4.14
C THR A 22 4.36 -7.41 4.92
N CYS A 23 3.73 -6.25 5.15
CA CYS A 23 4.26 -5.17 5.96
C CYS A 23 4.57 -5.62 7.39
N TYR A 24 3.71 -6.43 8.03
CA TYR A 24 4.06 -7.00 9.34
C TYR A 24 5.28 -7.92 9.29
N ASN A 25 5.44 -8.72 8.24
CA ASN A 25 6.65 -9.52 8.05
C ASN A 25 7.89 -8.64 7.83
N LEU A 26 7.79 -7.55 7.06
CA LEU A 26 8.89 -6.60 6.85
C LEU A 26 9.25 -5.85 8.15
N SER A 27 8.25 -5.49 8.97
CA SER A 27 8.46 -4.95 10.32
C SER A 27 9.31 -5.90 11.17
N ASN A 28 8.99 -7.20 11.16
CA ASN A 28 9.76 -8.22 11.87
C ASN A 28 11.18 -8.35 11.30
N SER A 29 11.35 -8.30 9.98
CA SER A 29 12.68 -8.31 9.35
C SER A 29 13.51 -7.08 9.74
N CYS A 30 12.90 -5.89 9.85
CA CYS A 30 13.58 -4.68 10.33
C CYS A 30 14.02 -4.81 11.79
N ASP A 31 13.19 -5.41 12.64
CA ASP A 31 13.50 -5.62 14.06
C ASP A 31 14.69 -6.57 14.23
N LYS A 32 14.71 -7.69 13.49
CA LYS A 32 15.84 -8.63 13.44
C LYS A 32 17.17 -7.94 13.06
N LEU A 33 17.11 -6.94 12.18
CA LEU A 33 18.27 -6.18 11.73
C LEU A 33 18.63 -5.00 12.66
N GLY A 34 17.84 -4.75 13.71
CA GLY A 34 18.09 -3.69 14.69
C GLY A 34 17.61 -2.30 14.27
N TYR A 35 16.57 -2.20 13.43
CA TYR A 35 15.98 -0.94 12.94
C TYR A 35 14.60 -0.66 13.55
N PRO A 36 14.51 -0.25 14.84
CA PRO A 36 13.23 -0.08 15.53
C PRO A 36 12.36 1.02 14.94
N GLY A 37 12.94 2.02 14.26
CA GLY A 37 12.18 3.03 13.55
C GLY A 37 11.54 2.50 12.27
N PHE A 38 12.26 1.69 11.51
CA PHE A 38 11.68 1.00 10.34
C PHE A 38 10.68 -0.10 10.74
N THR A 39 10.86 -0.76 11.88
CA THR A 39 9.84 -1.64 12.47
C THR A 39 8.53 -0.88 12.66
N HIS A 40 8.57 0.29 13.31
CA HIS A 40 7.41 1.16 13.47
C HIS A 40 6.82 1.60 12.12
N PHE A 41 7.66 2.06 11.19
CA PHE A 41 7.24 2.46 9.85
C PHE A 41 6.40 1.38 9.17
N PHE A 42 6.87 0.14 9.12
CA PHE A 42 6.13 -0.93 8.46
C PHE A 42 4.86 -1.35 9.22
N GLN A 43 4.78 -1.16 10.54
CA GLN A 43 3.52 -1.32 11.27
C GLN A 43 2.50 -0.25 10.91
N VAL A 44 2.94 0.99 10.68
CA VAL A 44 2.09 2.07 10.16
C VAL A 44 1.64 1.76 8.74
N GLN A 45 2.55 1.31 7.86
CA GLN A 45 2.18 0.92 6.50
C GLN A 45 1.18 -0.25 6.48
N ALA A 46 1.28 -1.20 7.42
CA ALA A 46 0.29 -2.26 7.56
C ALA A 46 -1.10 -1.74 7.96
N GLN A 47 -1.17 -0.65 8.72
CA GLN A 47 -2.45 0.00 9.05
C GLN A 47 -3.02 0.73 7.84
N ASP A 48 -2.18 1.36 7.04
CA ASP A 48 -2.61 2.07 5.83
C ASP A 48 -3.21 1.11 4.80
N GLU A 49 -2.55 -0.03 4.57
CA GLU A 49 -3.07 -1.11 3.73
C GLU A 49 -4.42 -1.67 4.22
N PHE A 50 -4.68 -1.62 5.54
CA PHE A 50 -6.00 -1.96 6.08
C PHE A 50 -7.05 -0.89 5.77
N LEU A 51 -6.68 0.39 5.77
CA LEU A 51 -7.59 1.45 5.36
C LEU A 51 -7.90 1.40 3.87
N HIS A 52 -6.92 1.07 3.02
CA HIS A 52 -7.12 0.82 1.59
C HIS A 52 -8.15 -0.29 1.33
N GLN A 53 -8.05 -1.41 2.06
CA GLN A 53 -9.06 -2.47 2.01
C GLN A 53 -10.46 -1.93 2.33
N ARG A 54 -10.59 -1.16 3.42
CA ARG A 54 -11.88 -0.59 3.84
C ARG A 54 -12.43 0.41 2.83
N ARG A 55 -11.59 1.25 2.22
CA ARG A 55 -11.97 2.17 1.14
C ARG A 55 -12.62 1.40 -0.01
N ILE A 56 -12.00 0.31 -0.45
CA ILE A 56 -12.52 -0.53 -1.55
C ILE A 56 -13.80 -1.26 -1.14
N MET A 57 -13.86 -1.79 0.08
CA MET A 57 -15.07 -2.44 0.61
C MET A 57 -16.25 -1.47 0.67
N ASN A 58 -16.04 -0.26 1.20
CA ASN A 58 -17.06 0.79 1.25
C ASN A 58 -17.54 1.15 -0.16
N TYR A 59 -16.60 1.35 -1.08
CA TYR A 59 -16.93 1.65 -2.48
C TYR A 59 -17.82 0.57 -3.12
N LEU A 60 -17.50 -0.71 -2.93
CA LEU A 60 -18.32 -1.82 -3.41
C LEU A 60 -19.73 -1.79 -2.80
N LEU A 61 -19.83 -1.58 -1.48
CA LEU A 61 -21.11 -1.54 -0.77
C LEU A 61 -21.97 -0.35 -1.22
N ASP A 62 -21.38 0.84 -1.39
CA ASP A 62 -22.07 2.05 -1.87
C ASP A 62 -22.61 1.88 -3.29
N ARG A 63 -21.93 1.06 -4.11
CA ARG A 63 -22.37 0.68 -5.46
C ARG A 63 -23.38 -0.47 -5.47
N GLY A 64 -23.82 -0.96 -4.31
CA GLY A 64 -24.80 -2.04 -4.15
C GLY A 64 -24.24 -3.43 -4.41
N GLU A 65 -22.92 -3.57 -4.43
CA GLU A 65 -22.21 -4.82 -4.71
C GLU A 65 -21.81 -5.52 -3.41
N LYS A 66 -21.29 -6.75 -3.53
CA LYS A 66 -20.81 -7.53 -2.38
C LYS A 66 -19.35 -7.90 -2.57
N PHE A 67 -18.64 -7.99 -1.46
CA PHE A 67 -17.27 -8.51 -1.42
C PHE A 67 -17.18 -9.77 -0.56
N LYS A 68 -16.04 -10.45 -0.68
CA LYS A 68 -15.69 -11.66 0.05
C LYS A 68 -14.28 -11.47 0.61
N VAL A 69 -14.04 -11.90 1.83
CA VAL A 69 -12.67 -12.02 2.35
C VAL A 69 -12.21 -13.43 2.05
N SER A 70 -11.15 -13.55 1.26
CA SER A 70 -10.59 -14.84 0.83
C SER A 70 -9.47 -15.28 1.78
N SER A 71 -9.06 -16.55 1.70
CA SER A 71 -7.82 -16.99 2.37
C SER A 71 -6.63 -16.25 1.77
N ILE A 72 -5.82 -15.61 2.61
CA ILE A 72 -4.63 -14.85 2.20
C ILE A 72 -3.38 -15.64 2.55
N ASN A 73 -2.50 -15.82 1.57
CA ASN A 73 -1.18 -16.41 1.76
C ASN A 73 -0.11 -15.36 1.47
N VAL A 74 0.88 -15.28 2.34
CA VAL A 74 2.02 -14.38 2.22
C VAL A 74 3.30 -15.17 2.29
N GLU A 75 4.23 -14.85 1.39
CA GLU A 75 5.58 -15.40 1.42
C GLU A 75 6.39 -14.72 2.52
N VAL A 76 7.20 -15.50 3.23
CA VAL A 76 8.19 -14.97 4.17
C VAL A 76 9.53 -14.94 3.46
N LYS A 77 10.10 -13.75 3.32
CA LYS A 77 11.43 -13.54 2.76
C LYS A 77 12.39 -13.09 3.86
N GLU A 78 13.62 -13.59 3.80
CA GLU A 78 14.72 -13.13 4.63
C GLU A 78 15.52 -12.08 3.86
N PHE A 79 16.07 -11.10 4.58
CA PHE A 79 16.80 -9.97 4.02
C PHE A 79 18.05 -9.70 4.83
N ASP A 80 19.14 -9.34 4.16
CA ASP A 80 20.44 -9.11 4.81
C ASP A 80 20.62 -7.67 5.29
N ASN A 81 19.87 -6.71 4.72
CA ASN A 81 19.96 -5.30 5.06
C ASN A 81 18.66 -4.53 4.78
N ILE A 82 18.56 -3.31 5.33
CA ILE A 82 17.37 -2.46 5.22
C ILE A 82 17.10 -1.94 3.79
N ILE A 83 18.14 -1.75 2.97
CA ILE A 83 17.98 -1.26 1.59
C ILE A 83 17.29 -2.35 0.74
N ASP A 84 17.62 -3.62 0.94
CA ASP A 84 16.97 -4.74 0.24
C ASP A 84 15.50 -4.87 0.65
N ILE A 85 15.17 -4.66 1.93
CA ILE A 85 13.78 -4.61 2.41
C ILE A 85 13.00 -3.49 1.70
N LEU A 86 13.56 -2.28 1.63
CA LEU A 86 12.91 -1.14 1.01
C LEU A 86 12.78 -1.30 -0.52
N ASN A 87 13.79 -1.86 -1.19
CA ASN A 87 13.69 -2.18 -2.63
C ASN A 87 12.59 -3.21 -2.91
N TYR A 88 12.48 -4.24 -2.06
CA TYR A 88 11.39 -5.20 -2.17
C TYR A 88 10.03 -4.53 -1.95
N TYR A 89 9.89 -3.72 -0.90
CA TYR A 89 8.65 -2.98 -0.64
C TYR A 89 8.29 -2.03 -1.79
N LYS A 90 9.26 -1.29 -2.34
CA LYS A 90 9.09 -0.43 -3.51
C LYS A 90 8.55 -1.22 -4.71
N SER A 91 9.14 -2.39 -5.00
CA SER A 91 8.68 -3.23 -6.11
C SER A 91 7.23 -3.71 -5.95
N MET A 92 6.77 -3.91 -4.71
CA MET A 92 5.36 -4.20 -4.43
C MET A 92 4.49 -2.97 -4.73
N ARG A 93 4.88 -1.76 -4.29
CA ARG A 93 4.12 -0.53 -4.61
C ARG A 93 4.07 -0.24 -6.11
N GLU A 94 5.15 -0.49 -6.86
CA GLU A 94 5.16 -0.42 -8.32
C GLU A 94 4.18 -1.41 -8.95
N MET A 95 4.10 -2.65 -8.44
CA MET A 95 3.09 -3.63 -8.87
C MET A 95 1.65 -3.12 -8.64
N PHE A 96 1.38 -2.51 -7.48
CA PHE A 96 0.07 -1.92 -7.20
C PHE A 96 -0.26 -0.73 -8.11
N SER A 97 0.73 0.12 -8.42
CA SER A 97 0.58 1.20 -9.39
C SER A 97 0.15 0.68 -10.75
N HIS A 98 0.85 -0.34 -11.28
CA HIS A 98 0.51 -0.95 -12.57
C HIS A 98 -0.87 -1.64 -12.54
N MET A 99 -1.20 -2.33 -11.45
CA MET A 99 -2.51 -2.93 -11.27
C MET A 99 -3.63 -1.87 -11.31
N THR A 100 -3.37 -0.70 -10.72
CA THR A 100 -4.32 0.43 -10.72
C THR A 100 -4.49 1.02 -12.11
N ASP A 101 -3.41 1.12 -12.90
CA ASP A 101 -3.49 1.56 -14.30
C ASP A 101 -4.35 0.60 -15.13
N ASP A 102 -4.10 -0.72 -15.02
CA ASP A 102 -4.86 -1.75 -15.72
C ASP A 102 -6.35 -1.73 -15.33
N TYR A 103 -6.64 -1.54 -14.04
CA TYR A 103 -8.01 -1.48 -13.53
C TYR A 103 -8.73 -0.21 -13.95
N THR A 104 -8.01 0.92 -14.00
CA THR A 104 -8.51 2.18 -14.52
C THR A 104 -8.84 2.07 -16.01
N GLU A 105 -7.99 1.43 -16.80
CA GLU A 105 -8.22 1.20 -18.23
C GLU A 105 -9.43 0.29 -18.46
N ASN A 106 -9.58 -0.79 -17.68
CA ASN A 106 -10.79 -1.62 -17.73
C ASN A 106 -12.04 -0.79 -17.43
N ALA A 107 -12.04 0.00 -16.34
CA ALA A 107 -13.18 0.85 -15.99
C ALA A 107 -13.52 1.88 -17.09
N LYS A 108 -12.51 2.47 -17.74
CA LYS A 108 -12.69 3.36 -18.90
C LYS A 108 -13.33 2.63 -20.08
N SER A 109 -12.84 1.43 -20.42
CA SER A 109 -13.37 0.63 -21.53
C SER A 109 -14.84 0.26 -21.35
N GLU A 110 -15.24 0.00 -20.10
CA GLU A 110 -16.60 -0.31 -19.67
C GLU A 110 -17.47 0.94 -19.42
N LYS A 111 -16.90 2.14 -19.63
CA LYS A 111 -17.54 3.44 -19.41
C LYS A 111 -18.04 3.64 -17.96
N ASP A 112 -17.44 2.98 -16.98
CA ASP A 112 -17.71 3.21 -15.56
C ASP A 112 -16.82 4.33 -15.03
N TYR A 113 -17.17 5.56 -15.37
CA TYR A 113 -16.41 6.75 -14.99
C TYR A 113 -16.37 6.98 -13.47
N THR A 114 -17.33 6.43 -12.71
CA THR A 114 -17.27 6.49 -11.25
C THR A 114 -16.12 5.63 -10.73
N SER A 115 -15.94 4.43 -11.28
CA SER A 115 -14.80 3.56 -10.95
C SER A 115 -13.46 4.15 -11.42
N VAL A 116 -13.45 4.85 -12.57
CA VAL A 116 -12.26 5.62 -12.99
C VAL A 116 -11.89 6.65 -11.93
N LYS A 117 -12.86 7.45 -11.43
CA LYS A 117 -12.61 8.42 -10.36
C LYS A 117 -12.18 7.79 -9.04
N PHE A 118 -12.71 6.61 -8.72
CA PHE A 118 -12.29 5.87 -7.55
C PHE A 118 -10.80 5.46 -7.65
N TYR A 119 -10.36 4.95 -8.80
CA TYR A 119 -8.96 4.54 -8.99
C TYR A 119 -7.98 5.71 -9.10
N GLU A 120 -8.42 6.89 -9.56
CA GLU A 120 -7.57 8.10 -9.60
C GLU A 120 -6.95 8.43 -8.21
N TRP A 121 -7.69 8.20 -7.13
CA TRP A 121 -7.17 8.37 -5.77
C TRP A 121 -5.94 7.48 -5.51
N PHE A 122 -6.04 6.20 -5.89
CA PHE A 122 -4.95 5.24 -5.75
C PHE A 122 -3.77 5.53 -6.68
N SER A 123 -4.02 6.00 -7.90
CA SER A 123 -2.96 6.40 -8.82
C SER A 123 -2.07 7.50 -8.25
N ILE A 124 -2.68 8.48 -7.56
CA ILE A 124 -1.93 9.55 -6.87
C ILE A 124 -1.18 8.96 -5.68
N ASP A 125 -1.87 8.16 -4.86
CA ASP A 125 -1.30 7.54 -3.67
C ASP A 125 -0.02 6.73 -3.95
N PHE A 126 -0.07 5.81 -4.91
CA PHE A 126 1.12 5.02 -5.25
C PHE A 126 2.25 5.85 -5.82
N CYS A 127 1.95 6.95 -6.53
CA CYS A 127 2.98 7.85 -7.02
C CYS A 127 3.75 8.49 -5.85
N GLU A 128 3.03 8.97 -4.85
CA GLU A 128 3.62 9.59 -3.66
C GLU A 128 4.38 8.58 -2.82
N GLU A 129 3.81 7.40 -2.57
CA GLU A 129 4.48 6.34 -1.81
C GLU A 129 5.77 5.86 -2.48
N ILE A 130 5.75 5.62 -3.80
CA ILE A 130 6.96 5.19 -4.54
C ILE A 130 8.04 6.28 -4.48
N SER A 131 7.65 7.56 -4.54
CA SER A 131 8.56 8.69 -4.37
C SER A 131 9.16 8.71 -2.97
N GLU A 132 8.33 8.59 -1.93
CA GLU A 132 8.77 8.59 -0.53
C GLU A 132 9.75 7.44 -0.25
N ILE A 133 9.44 6.23 -0.72
CA ILE A 133 10.32 5.07 -0.54
C ILE A 133 11.67 5.30 -1.24
N SER A 134 11.66 5.94 -2.41
CA SER A 134 12.89 6.29 -3.14
C SER A 134 13.75 7.28 -2.37
N ASP A 135 13.14 8.31 -1.79
CA ASP A 135 13.83 9.31 -0.97
C ASP A 135 14.46 8.67 0.27
N ILE A 136 13.73 7.78 0.95
CA ILE A 136 14.24 7.04 2.11
C ILE A 136 15.46 6.19 1.73
N ILE A 137 15.40 5.49 0.60
CA ILE A 137 16.52 4.69 0.09
C ILE A 137 17.74 5.58 -0.18
N ASP A 138 17.53 6.75 -0.78
CA ASP A 138 18.62 7.66 -1.09
C ASP A 138 19.21 8.31 0.16
N TRP A 139 18.40 8.64 1.18
CA TRP A 139 18.90 9.08 2.49
C TRP A 139 19.77 8.02 3.16
N LEU A 140 19.38 6.74 3.09
CA LEU A 140 20.20 5.64 3.60
C LEU A 140 21.54 5.56 2.86
N LYS A 141 21.56 5.68 1.53
CA LYS A 141 22.82 5.71 0.76
C LYS A 141 23.69 6.91 1.11
N MET A 142 23.11 8.09 1.30
CA MET A 142 23.82 9.31 1.66
C MET A 142 24.42 9.27 3.08
N SER A 143 23.88 8.42 3.95
CA SER A 143 24.29 8.35 5.36
C SER A 143 25.64 7.65 5.60
N ASN A 144 26.30 7.16 4.54
CA ASN A 144 27.59 6.46 4.59
C ASN A 144 27.62 5.32 5.63
N GLY A 145 26.52 4.57 5.73
CA GLY A 145 26.37 3.41 6.64
C GLY A 145 25.92 3.76 8.06
N ASN A 146 25.84 5.04 8.44
CA ASN A 146 25.24 5.44 9.72
C ASN A 146 23.76 5.75 9.56
N HIS A 147 22.92 4.72 9.66
CA HIS A 147 21.48 4.82 9.39
C HIS A 147 20.67 5.38 10.57
N TYR A 148 21.30 5.72 11.71
CA TYR A 148 20.60 6.08 12.95
C TYR A 148 19.63 7.25 12.79
N SER A 149 20.03 8.31 12.08
CA SER A 149 19.19 9.49 11.89
C SER A 149 17.94 9.18 11.05
N VAL A 150 18.10 8.37 10.00
CA VAL A 150 17.00 7.94 9.13
C VAL A 150 16.05 7.01 9.88
N ASP A 151 16.57 6.01 10.59
CA ASP A 151 15.75 5.12 11.43
C ASP A 151 14.96 5.92 12.48
N LYS A 152 15.61 6.86 13.17
CA LYS A 152 14.93 7.74 14.14
C LYS A 152 13.81 8.57 13.51
N GLN A 153 13.95 8.97 12.24
CA GLN A 153 12.89 9.69 11.52
C GLN A 153 11.70 8.77 11.22
N MET A 154 11.95 7.53 10.82
CA MET A 154 10.89 6.55 10.54
C MET A 154 10.00 6.28 11.75
N LYS A 155 10.57 6.32 12.96
CA LYS A 155 9.82 6.20 14.22
C LYS A 155 8.78 7.30 14.46
N LYS A 156 8.87 8.43 13.74
CA LYS A 156 7.93 9.55 13.88
C LYS A 156 6.72 9.43 12.96
N ARG A 157 6.65 8.44 12.07
CA ARG A 157 5.50 8.29 11.18
C ARG A 157 4.24 8.09 12.01
N GLU A 158 3.21 8.89 11.73
CA GLU A 158 1.93 8.80 12.42
C GLU A 158 1.01 7.85 11.66
N ASN A 159 0.02 7.30 12.36
CA ASN A 159 -0.99 6.48 11.71
C ASN A 159 -1.83 7.36 10.75
N PRO A 160 -2.24 6.84 9.60
CA PRO A 160 -3.07 7.57 8.65
C PRO A 160 -4.40 8.00 9.27
N ASP A 161 -4.93 9.16 8.85
CA ASP A 161 -6.28 9.58 9.22
C ASP A 161 -7.29 8.62 8.60
N THR A 162 -7.99 7.91 9.48
CA THR A 162 -8.95 6.88 9.06
C THR A 162 -10.06 7.44 8.19
N LEU A 163 -10.61 8.61 8.50
CA LEU A 163 -11.81 9.10 7.81
C LEU A 163 -11.49 9.58 6.40
N SER A 164 -10.34 10.23 6.20
CA SER A 164 -9.93 10.71 4.87
C SER A 164 -9.61 9.56 3.92
N VAL A 165 -9.09 8.43 4.43
CA VAL A 165 -8.72 7.30 3.58
C VAL A 165 -9.93 6.42 3.24
N VAL A 166 -10.82 6.13 4.20
CA VAL A 166 -11.90 5.13 3.98
C VAL A 166 -13.11 5.65 3.23
N ASP A 167 -13.31 6.97 3.12
CA ASP A 167 -14.35 7.56 2.28
C ASP A 167 -13.94 7.45 0.79
N PRO A 168 -14.63 6.64 -0.03
CA PRO A 168 -14.25 6.37 -1.43
C PRO A 168 -14.13 7.59 -2.33
N PHE A 169 -14.72 8.73 -1.93
CA PHE A 169 -14.74 9.96 -2.72
C PHE A 169 -14.12 11.16 -2.01
N ALA A 170 -13.53 10.95 -0.82
CA ALA A 170 -12.65 11.95 -0.24
C ALA A 170 -11.47 12.23 -1.20
N PRO A 171 -11.04 13.49 -1.33
CA PRO A 171 -9.85 13.83 -2.10
C PRO A 171 -8.63 13.13 -1.51
N HIS A 172 -7.63 12.90 -2.36
CA HIS A 172 -6.28 12.57 -1.89
C HIS A 172 -5.69 13.85 -1.29
N ASN A 173 -5.13 13.76 -0.07
CA ASN A 173 -4.75 14.88 0.80
C ASN A 173 -3.24 14.94 1.00
#